data_AF-A0A353EGH7-F1
#
_entry.id   AF-A0A353EGH7-F1
#
_cell.length_a   1.000
_cell.length_b   1.000
_cell.length_c   1.000
_cell.angle_alpha   90.00
_cell.angle_beta   90.00
_cell.angle_gamma   90.00
#
_symmetry.space_group_name_H-M   'P 1'
#
loop_
_entity.id
_entity.type
_entity.pdbx_description
1 polymer ?
#
loop_
_entity_poly.entity_id
_entity_poly.type
_entity_poly.pdbx_seq_one_letter_code
_entity_poly.pdbx_strand_id
1 'polypeptide(L)' 'MLVEGQYRAAMTSSEERQGYVLAHVEESHTEFLEEREADILSRSLTTQFEHFVKLSRKVPPEVI' A
#
# COMPACT_ATOMS: atom_id res chain seq x y z
N MET A 1 -5.89 18.63 -8.59
CA MET A 1 -5.91 17.52 -9.56
C MET A 1 -6.20 16.24 -8.79
N LEU A 2 -7.07 15.39 -9.31
CA LEU A 2 -7.25 14.03 -8.79
C LEU A 2 -6.27 13.13 -9.54
N VAL A 3 -5.53 12.30 -8.83
CA VAL A 3 -4.54 11.38 -9.41
C VAL A 3 -4.78 9.97 -8.91
N GLU A 4 -4.44 8.98 -9.74
CA GLU A 4 -4.49 7.55 -9.43
C GLU A 4 -3.07 6.97 -9.52
N GLY A 5 -2.68 6.15 -8.54
CA GLY A 5 -1.38 5.49 -8.56
C GLY A 5 -1.34 4.37 -9.59
N GLN A 6 -0.30 4.32 -10.42
CA GLN A 6 -0.16 3.30 -11.47
C GLN A 6 0.71 2.12 -11.04
N TYR A 7 1.91 2.38 -10.51
CA TYR A 7 2.85 1.37 -10.07
C TYR A 7 3.71 1.87 -8.91
N ARG A 8 4.37 0.96 -8.21
CA ARG A 8 5.40 1.31 -7.23
C ARG A 8 6.71 1.56 -7.97
N ALA A 9 7.40 2.62 -7.58
CA ALA A 9 8.72 2.92 -8.12
C ALA A 9 9.71 3.20 -6.99
N ALA A 10 10.94 2.75 -7.15
CA ALA A 10 12.03 3.04 -6.24
C ALA A 10 12.74 4.29 -6.76
N MET A 11 12.89 5.31 -5.91
CA MET A 11 13.65 6.51 -6.27
C MET A 11 15.14 6.21 -6.28
N THR A 12 15.79 6.47 -7.41
CA THR A 12 17.23 6.27 -7.60
C THR A 12 18.01 7.54 -7.31
N SER A 13 17.44 8.70 -7.64
CA SER A 13 18.00 10.02 -7.32
C SER A 13 16.95 11.11 -7.42
N SER A 14 17.31 12.34 -7.02
CA SER A 14 16.49 13.52 -7.26
C SER A 14 17.37 14.73 -7.56
N GLU A 15 16.82 15.67 -8.33
CA GLU A 15 17.45 16.94 -8.66
C GLU A 15 16.50 18.09 -8.34
N GLU A 16 17.04 19.10 -7.64
CA GLU A 16 16.31 20.33 -7.38
C GLU A 16 16.44 21.25 -8.60
N ARG A 17 15.30 21.63 -9.16
CA ARG A 17 15.20 22.59 -10.27
C ARG A 17 14.47 23.82 -9.75
N GLN A 18 14.57 24.94 -10.46
CA GLN A 18 13.94 26.18 -10.00
C GLN A 18 12.41 26.00 -9.93
N GLY A 19 11.88 25.85 -8.71
CA GLY A 19 10.46 25.72 -8.42
C GLY A 19 9.91 24.29 -8.32
N TYR A 20 10.73 23.24 -8.46
CA TYR A 20 10.28 21.85 -8.27
C TYR A 20 11.45 20.89 -8.04
N VAL A 21 11.13 19.69 -7.58
CA VAL A 21 12.06 18.56 -7.47
C VAL A 21 11.72 17.54 -8.55
N LEU A 22 12.69 17.13 -9.33
CA LEU A 22 12.56 15.99 -10.25
C LEU A 22 13.12 14.74 -9.57
N ALA A 23 12.33 13.67 -9.54
CA ALA A 23 12.79 12.37 -9.06
C ALA A 23 13.08 11.44 -10.24
N HIS A 24 14.23 10.77 -10.19
CA HIS A 24 14.53 9.63 -11.04
C HIS A 24 14.08 8.37 -10.32
N VAL A 25 13.31 7.53 -11.01
CA VAL A 25 12.72 6.33 -10.42
C VAL A 25 12.85 5.15 -11.37
N GLU A 26 12.89 3.95 -10.79
CA GLU A 26 12.80 2.68 -11.51
C GLU A 26 11.55 1.92 -11.03
N GLU A 27 10.86 1.25 -11.95
CA GLU A 27 9.69 0.45 -11.60
C GLU A 27 10.08 -0.67 -10.63
N SER A 28 9.34 -0.78 -9.53
CA SER A 28 9.55 -1.85 -8.56
C SER A 28 8.78 -3.09 -9.01
N HIS A 29 9.49 -4.04 -9.62
CA HIS A 29 8.93 -5.35 -9.90
C HIS A 29 8.66 -6.10 -8.60
N THR A 30 7.49 -6.72 -8.54
CA THR A 30 7.07 -7.51 -7.38
C THR A 30 7.21 -8.98 -7.72
N GLU A 31 7.88 -9.73 -6.86
CA GLU A 31 7.85 -11.19 -6.97
C GLU A 31 6.45 -11.68 -6.65
N PHE A 32 5.85 -12.40 -7.60
CA PHE A 32 4.54 -12.98 -7.40
C PHE A 32 4.69 -14.25 -6.57
N LEU A 33 3.87 -14.35 -5.53
CA LEU A 33 3.67 -15.61 -4.82
C LEU A 33 3.02 -16.63 -5.76
N GLU A 34 3.21 -17.92 -5.44
CA GLU A 34 2.42 -18.95 -6.13
C GLU A 34 0.92 -18.72 -5.90
N GLU A 35 0.12 -18.92 -6.96
CA GLU A 35 -1.30 -18.58 -6.99
C GLU A 35 -2.07 -19.15 -5.79
N ARG A 36 -1.77 -20.40 -5.42
CA ARG A 36 -2.40 -21.08 -4.28
C ARG A 36 -2.06 -20.43 -2.94
N GLU A 37 -0.80 -20.06 -2.74
CA GLU A 37 -0.36 -19.41 -1.51
C GLU A 37 -0.97 -18.00 -1.40
N ALA A 38 -0.99 -17.27 -2.51
CA ALA A 38 -1.62 -15.95 -2.61
C ALA A 38 -3.12 -15.99 -2.26
N ASP A 39 -3.89 -16.96 -2.78
CA ASP A 39 -5.33 -17.10 -2.47
C ASP A 39 -5.56 -17.40 -0.99
N ILE A 40 -4.77 -18.30 -0.40
CA ILE A 40 -4.86 -18.65 1.02
C ILE A 40 -4.59 -17.42 1.90
N LEU A 41 -3.52 -16.68 1.62
CA LEU A 41 -3.16 -15.48 2.37
C LEU A 41 -4.21 -14.38 2.21
N SER A 42 -4.73 -14.16 1.00
CA SER A 42 -5.75 -13.16 0.71
C SER A 42 -7.05 -13.42 1.50
N ARG A 43 -7.53 -14.68 1.53
CA ARG A 43 -8.71 -15.07 2.31
C ARG A 43 -8.49 -14.90 3.81
N SER A 44 -7.31 -15.27 4.30
CA SER A 44 -6.93 -15.11 5.70
C SER A 44 -6.89 -13.62 6.10
N LEU A 45 -6.24 -12.78 5.30
CA LEU A 45 -6.15 -11.35 5.52
C LEU A 45 -7.53 -10.69 5.52
N THR A 46 -8.40 -11.05 4.57
CA THR A 46 -9.76 -10.50 4.49
C THR A 46 -10.56 -10.84 5.74
N THR A 47 -10.51 -12.10 6.19
CA THR A 47 -11.19 -12.54 7.42
C THR A 47 -10.68 -11.78 8.65
N GLN A 48 -9.36 -11.59 8.76
CA GLN A 48 -8.75 -10.83 9.85
C GLN A 48 -9.16 -9.36 9.82
N PHE A 49 -9.19 -8.74 8.63
CA PHE A 49 -9.62 -7.37 8.45
C PHE A 49 -11.09 -7.17 8.85
N GLU A 50 -11.99 -8.06 8.44
CA GLU A 50 -13.40 -8.00 8.85
C GLU A 50 -13.56 -8.10 10.38
N HIS A 51 -12.80 -8.99 11.01
CA HIS A 51 -12.80 -9.12 12.46
C HIS A 51 -12.29 -7.83 13.13
N PHE A 52 -11.21 -7.26 12.62
CA PHE A 52 -10.66 -5.98 13.09
C PHE A 52 -11.68 -4.84 12.97
N VAL A 53 -12.38 -4.71 11.83
CA VAL A 53 -13.41 -3.67 11.64
C VAL A 53 -14.55 -3.82 12.66
N LYS A 54 -14.95 -5.06 12.97
CA LYS A 54 -15.99 -5.32 13.98
C LYS A 54 -15.53 -4.94 15.39
N LEU A 55 -14.25 -5.13 15.71
CA LEU A 55 -13.69 -4.75 17.01
C LEU A 55 -13.49 -3.23 17.13
N SER A 56 -12.93 -2.58 16.11
CA SER A 56 -12.68 -1.13 16.10
C SER A 56 -13.98 -0.32 16.19
N ARG A 57 -15.09 -0.81 15.63
CA ARG A 57 -16.43 -0.22 15.84
C ARG A 57 -16.97 -0.37 17.27
N LYS A 58 -16.41 -1.27 18.08
CA LYS A 58 -16.78 -1.48 19.49
C LYS A 58 -15.86 -0.77 20.48
N VAL A 59 -14.78 -0.13 20.02
CA VAL A 59 -13.90 0.66 20.87
C VAL A 59 -14.55 2.03 21.05
N PRO A 60 -14.95 2.42 22.27
CA PRO A 60 -15.48 3.75 22.53
C PRO A 60 -14.45 4.81 22.11
N PRO A 61 -14.87 5.92 21.48
CA PRO A 61 -13.96 6.98 21.03
C PRO A 61 -13.15 7.64 22.17
N GLU A 62 -13.45 7.31 23.42
CA GLU A 62 -12.76 7.77 24.62
C GLU A 62 -11.37 7.12 24.82
N VAL A 63 -10.99 6.13 24.00
CA VAL A 63 -9.77 5.31 24.17
C VAL A 63 -8.66 5.63 23.14
N ILE A 64 -8.86 6.56 22.19
CA ILE A 64 -7.85 6.97 21.18
C ILE A 64 -7.35 8.39 21.45
#